data_AF-A6EMT4-F1
#
_entry.id   AF-A6EMT4-F1
#
_cell.length_a   1.000
_cell.length_b   1.000
_cell.length_c   1.000
_cell.angle_alpha   90.00
_cell.angle_beta   90.00
_cell.angle_gamma   90.00
#
_symmetry.space_group_name_H-M   'P 1'
#
loop_
_entity.id
_entity.type
_entity.pdbx_description
1 polymer ?
#
loop_
_entity_poly.entity_id
_entity_poly.type
_entity_poly.pdbx_seq_one_letter_code
_entity_poly.pdbx_strand_id
1 'polypeptide(L)'
;MKKQLTIFTIILLCFIVKTNGQSVSCQELHDFIVEEGYQSSTVSSYTMNSSWLKKVTKYTYNYKNFVVAEIKKNEYSYQTNTYVFCGISDYNWSQFKYGGYGESDSYGERFHKYIFDYQCNCN
;
A
#
# COMPACT_ATOMS: atom_id res chain seq x y z
N MET A 1 -44.83 16.07 54.07
CA MET A 1 -43.85 14.99 53.79
C MET A 1 -43.34 15.18 52.37
N LYS A 2 -42.02 15.39 52.21
CA LYS A 2 -41.34 15.58 50.92
C LYS A 2 -41.09 14.22 50.27
N LYS A 3 -41.48 14.01 49.01
CA LYS A 3 -40.83 13.05 48.12
C LYS A 3 -40.78 13.63 46.70
N GLN A 4 -39.62 14.21 46.40
CA GLN A 4 -39.09 14.41 45.05
C GLN A 4 -38.77 13.04 44.47
N LEU A 5 -39.10 12.75 43.21
CA LEU A 5 -38.39 11.72 42.43
C LEU A 5 -38.45 12.03 40.93
N THR A 6 -37.56 12.96 40.57
CA THR A 6 -36.64 12.97 39.44
C THR A 6 -37.06 12.29 38.11
N ILE A 7 -37.35 13.14 37.13
CA ILE A 7 -37.42 12.87 35.70
C ILE A 7 -36.04 12.43 35.20
N PHE A 8 -35.92 11.20 34.67
CA PHE A 8 -34.70 10.70 34.03
C PHE A 8 -34.73 11.07 32.53
N THR A 9 -34.23 12.26 32.21
CA THR A 9 -34.00 12.69 30.82
C THR A 9 -32.74 12.03 30.31
N ILE A 10 -32.88 10.95 29.53
CA ILE A 10 -31.79 10.32 28.78
C ILE A 10 -31.45 11.26 27.61
N ILE A 11 -30.50 12.17 27.82
CA ILE A 11 -29.89 12.95 26.75
C ILE A 11 -28.80 12.07 26.13
N LEU A 12 -29.17 11.37 25.06
CA LEU A 12 -28.24 10.67 24.17
C LEU A 12 -27.44 11.72 23.40
N LEU A 13 -26.32 12.15 23.98
CA LEU A 13 -25.30 12.97 23.31
C LEU A 13 -24.66 12.14 22.20
N CYS A 14 -25.21 12.22 20.98
CA CYS A 14 -24.52 11.84 19.76
C CYS A 14 -23.33 12.79 19.57
N PHE A 15 -22.18 12.45 20.16
CA PHE A 15 -20.90 13.03 19.79
C PHE A 15 -20.56 12.58 18.37
N ILE A 16 -20.92 13.40 17.39
CA ILE A 16 -20.43 13.28 16.02
C ILE A 16 -19.00 13.83 16.04
N VAL A 17 -18.03 12.99 16.38
CA VAL A 17 -16.62 13.31 16.20
C VAL A 17 -16.34 13.42 14.71
N LYS A 18 -16.07 14.64 14.23
CA LYS A 18 -15.52 14.86 12.89
C LYS A 18 -14.09 14.36 12.90
N THR A 19 -13.86 13.16 12.35
CA THR A 19 -12.51 12.66 12.12
C THR A 19 -11.88 13.51 11.02
N ASN A 20 -10.97 14.41 11.38
CA ASN A 20 -10.08 15.05 10.42
C ASN A 20 -9.05 14.00 9.99
N GLY A 21 -9.25 13.39 8.82
CA GLY A 21 -8.23 12.56 8.20
C GLY A 21 -7.09 13.48 7.76
N GLN A 22 -5.97 13.47 8.46
CA GLN A 22 -4.74 14.08 7.95
C GLN A 22 -4.34 13.30 6.69
N SER A 23 -4.22 13.98 5.56
CA SER A 23 -3.67 13.36 4.36
C SER A 23 -2.18 13.10 4.60
N VAL A 24 -1.77 11.84 4.62
CA VAL A 24 -0.36 11.45 4.72
C VAL A 24 0.29 11.71 3.37
N SER A 25 1.47 12.33 3.35
CA SER A 25 2.18 12.49 2.09
C SER A 25 2.73 11.15 1.60
N CYS A 26 2.85 10.97 0.28
CA CYS A 26 3.41 9.72 -0.25
C CYS A 26 4.85 9.47 0.21
N GLN A 27 5.59 10.55 0.46
CA GLN A 27 6.95 10.48 0.98
C GLN A 27 6.98 10.01 2.44
N GLU A 28 6.15 10.58 3.32
CA GLU A 28 6.07 10.13 4.72
C GLU A 28 5.62 8.67 4.82
N LEU A 29 4.64 8.26 4.00
CA LEU A 29 4.20 6.87 3.96
C LEU A 29 5.33 5.94 3.49
N HIS A 30 6.05 6.32 2.44
CA HIS A 30 7.21 5.57 1.96
C HIS A 30 8.25 5.40 3.08
N ASP A 31 8.65 6.50 3.71
CA ASP A 31 9.71 6.51 4.71
C ASP A 31 9.33 5.66 5.92
N PHE A 32 8.09 5.80 6.40
CA PHE A 32 7.54 4.97 7.45
C PHE A 32 7.58 3.47 7.12
N ILE A 33 7.12 3.08 5.92
CA ILE A 33 7.09 1.66 5.53
C ILE A 33 8.49 1.08 5.38
N VAL A 34 9.45 1.87 4.89
CA VAL A 34 10.85 1.44 4.74
C VAL A 34 11.56 1.34 6.09
N GLU A 35 11.25 2.24 7.04
CA GLU A 35 11.85 2.27 8.37
C GLU A 35 11.26 1.21 9.31
N GLU A 36 9.93 1.12 9.39
CA GLU A 36 9.23 0.29 10.38
C GLU A 36 8.76 -1.06 9.82
N GLY A 37 8.66 -1.18 8.49
CA GLY A 37 8.15 -2.39 7.85
C GLY A 37 9.19 -3.50 7.73
N TYR A 38 8.76 -4.76 7.90
CA TYR A 38 9.62 -5.90 7.62
C TYR A 38 9.77 -6.11 6.11
N GLN A 39 10.97 -5.89 5.58
CA GLN A 39 11.28 -6.18 4.17
C GLN A 39 11.28 -7.69 3.91
N SER A 40 10.22 -8.18 3.28
CA SER A 40 10.01 -9.63 3.11
C SER A 40 10.57 -10.18 1.81
N SER A 41 10.58 -9.41 0.72
CA SER A 41 11.14 -9.84 -0.57
C SER A 41 11.31 -8.69 -1.56
N THR A 42 12.23 -8.85 -2.50
CA THR A 42 12.52 -7.88 -3.56
C THR A 42 12.70 -8.58 -4.90
N VAL A 43 12.21 -7.97 -5.97
CA VAL A 43 12.49 -8.34 -7.36
C VAL A 43 13.17 -7.15 -8.03
N SER A 44 14.40 -7.33 -8.52
CA SER A 44 15.19 -6.26 -9.15
C SER A 44 15.14 -6.33 -10.68
N SER A 45 15.59 -5.28 -11.35
CA SER A 45 15.62 -5.19 -12.81
C SER A 45 16.39 -6.33 -13.47
N TYR A 46 17.43 -6.85 -12.81
CA TYR A 46 18.20 -8.00 -13.31
C TYR A 46 17.31 -9.24 -13.48
N THR A 47 16.38 -9.46 -12.56
CA THR A 47 15.40 -10.56 -12.64
C THR A 47 14.23 -10.20 -13.54
N MET A 48 13.75 -8.96 -13.49
CA MET A 48 12.52 -8.57 -14.19
C MET A 48 12.67 -8.39 -15.70
N ASN A 49 13.88 -8.03 -16.17
CA ASN A 49 14.13 -7.59 -17.56
C ASN A 49 13.04 -6.63 -18.08
N SER A 50 12.67 -5.64 -17.26
CA SER A 50 11.56 -4.74 -17.54
C SER A 50 12.07 -3.39 -18.08
N SER A 51 11.44 -2.90 -19.16
CA SER A 51 11.69 -1.57 -19.71
C SER A 51 11.22 -0.44 -18.80
N TRP A 52 10.39 -0.72 -17.80
CA TRP A 52 9.80 0.32 -16.95
C TRP A 52 9.95 0.07 -15.44
N LEU A 53 10.02 -1.17 -14.96
CA LEU A 53 10.26 -1.48 -13.55
C LEU A 53 11.76 -1.61 -13.27
N LYS A 54 12.26 -0.87 -12.28
CA LYS A 54 13.64 -1.00 -11.79
C LYS A 54 13.73 -1.94 -10.59
N LYS A 55 12.84 -1.79 -9.63
CA LYS A 55 12.84 -2.60 -8.40
C LYS A 55 11.45 -2.61 -7.79
N VAL A 56 11.03 -3.76 -7.28
CA VAL A 56 9.76 -3.90 -6.56
C VAL A 56 10.03 -4.65 -5.27
N THR A 57 9.72 -4.03 -4.14
CA THR A 57 9.98 -4.59 -2.81
C THR A 57 8.69 -4.72 -2.02
N LYS A 58 8.43 -5.89 -1.43
CA LYS A 58 7.33 -6.13 -0.48
C LYS A 58 7.79 -5.89 0.95
N TYR A 59 7.07 -5.03 1.65
CA TYR A 59 7.15 -4.84 3.09
C TYR A 59 5.89 -5.38 3.77
N THR A 60 6.03 -5.85 5.00
CA THR A 60 4.89 -6.25 5.83
C THR A 60 4.96 -5.47 7.15
N TYR A 61 3.86 -4.79 7.48
CA TYR A 61 3.72 -4.05 8.73
C TYR A 61 2.30 -4.25 9.28
N ASN A 62 2.17 -4.58 10.56
CA ASN A 62 0.88 -4.87 11.21
C ASN A 62 -0.02 -5.83 10.38
N TYR A 63 0.55 -6.94 9.91
CA TYR A 63 -0.11 -7.96 9.08
C TYR A 63 -0.70 -7.45 7.75
N LYS A 64 -0.29 -6.26 7.31
CA LYS A 64 -0.64 -5.69 6.00
C LYS A 64 0.60 -5.66 5.14
N ASN A 65 0.45 -6.04 3.86
CA ASN A 65 1.54 -5.93 2.91
C ASN A 65 1.46 -4.61 2.14
N PHE A 66 2.64 -4.05 1.92
CA PHE A 66 2.89 -2.87 1.14
C PHE A 66 3.91 -3.22 0.06
N VAL A 67 3.78 -2.62 -1.10
CA VAL A 67 4.77 -2.74 -2.17
C VAL A 67 5.32 -1.37 -2.47
N VAL A 68 6.65 -1.24 -2.43
CA VAL A 68 7.37 -0.05 -2.89
C VAL A 68 7.96 -0.39 -4.25
N ALA A 69 7.56 0.34 -5.29
CA ALA A 69 8.05 0.15 -6.65
C ALA A 69 8.85 1.37 -7.10
N GLU A 70 10.07 1.12 -7.57
CA GLU A 70 10.89 2.08 -8.28
C GLU A 70 10.65 1.90 -9.79
N ILE A 71 10.03 2.91 -10.41
CA ILE A 71 9.65 2.93 -11.82
C ILE A 71 10.56 3.88 -12.58
N LYS A 72 11.14 3.42 -13.69
CA LYS A 72 12.02 4.22 -14.56
C LYS A 72 11.21 5.32 -15.25
N LYS A 73 11.79 6.52 -15.36
CA LYS A 73 11.16 7.62 -16.13
C LYS A 73 11.03 7.32 -17.63
N ASN A 74 11.92 6.48 -18.16
CA ASN A 74 11.89 5.89 -19.49
C ASN A 74 12.85 4.69 -19.52
N GLU A 75 12.85 3.91 -20.60
CA GLU A 75 13.60 2.65 -20.72
C GLU A 75 15.11 2.77 -20.44
N TYR A 76 15.71 3.87 -20.87
CA TYR A 76 17.15 4.12 -20.76
C TYR A 76 17.53 4.98 -19.54
N SER A 77 16.55 5.39 -18.73
CA SER A 77 16.79 6.28 -17.60
C SER A 77 17.33 5.52 -16.38
N TYR A 78 18.41 6.03 -15.80
CA TYR A 78 18.87 5.61 -14.47
C TYR A 78 18.03 6.22 -13.33
N GLN A 79 17.32 7.32 -13.61
CA GLN A 79 16.41 7.97 -12.69
C GLN A 79 15.09 7.21 -12.59
N THR A 80 14.57 7.12 -11.37
CA THR A 80 13.29 6.49 -11.04
C THR A 80 12.41 7.39 -10.20
N ASN A 81 11.11 7.14 -10.31
CA ASN A 81 10.12 7.62 -9.35
C ASN A 81 9.71 6.44 -8.47
N THR A 82 9.48 6.70 -7.19
CA THR A 82 9.07 5.70 -6.21
C THR A 82 7.58 5.83 -5.92
N TYR A 83 6.88 4.71 -5.90
CA TYR A 83 5.45 4.65 -5.59
C TYR A 83 5.19 3.58 -4.54
N VAL A 84 4.21 3.83 -3.69
CA VAL A 84 3.76 2.91 -2.65
C VAL A 84 2.39 2.36 -3.03
N PHE A 85 2.23 1.04 -2.89
CA PHE A 85 1.00 0.29 -3.13
C PHE A 85 0.60 -0.40 -1.83
N CYS A 86 -0.68 -0.29 -1.46
CA CYS A 86 -1.19 -0.60 -0.14
C CYS A 86 -2.13 -1.80 -0.17
N GLY A 87 -2.11 -2.64 0.88
CA GLY A 87 -3.11 -3.70 1.07
C GLY A 87 -2.97 -4.85 0.07
N ILE A 88 -1.75 -5.13 -0.37
CA ILE A 88 -1.46 -6.20 -1.32
C ILE A 88 -1.70 -7.56 -0.64
N SER A 89 -2.51 -8.43 -1.26
CA SER A 89 -2.66 -9.80 -0.76
C SER A 89 -1.39 -10.62 -1.04
N ASP A 90 -1.10 -11.62 -0.21
CA ASP A 90 0.01 -12.53 -0.50
C ASP A 90 -0.18 -13.30 -1.81
N TYR A 91 -1.43 -13.51 -2.22
CA TYR A 91 -1.77 -14.06 -3.54
C TYR A 91 -1.32 -13.13 -4.67
N ASN A 92 -1.71 -11.85 -4.64
CA ASN A 92 -1.33 -10.88 -5.66
C ASN A 92 0.20 -10.71 -5.73
N TRP A 93 0.87 -10.68 -4.59
CA TRP A 93 2.32 -10.66 -4.55
C TRP A 93 2.95 -11.90 -5.19
N SER A 94 2.43 -13.09 -4.84
CA SER A 94 2.89 -14.36 -5.40
C SER A 94 2.69 -14.41 -6.91
N GLN A 95 1.53 -13.98 -7.40
CA GLN A 95 1.25 -13.90 -8.83
C GLN A 95 2.17 -12.90 -9.53
N PHE A 96 2.43 -11.72 -8.97
CA PHE A 96 3.43 -10.80 -9.53
C PHE A 96 4.82 -11.44 -9.64
N LYS A 97 5.28 -12.08 -8.55
CA LYS A 97 6.65 -12.58 -8.43
C LYS A 97 6.91 -13.83 -9.27
N TYR A 98 5.97 -14.77 -9.29
CA TYR A 98 6.19 -16.10 -9.88
C TYR A 98 5.34 -16.34 -11.14
N GLY A 99 4.27 -15.58 -11.34
CA GLY A 99 3.27 -15.85 -12.37
C GLY A 99 2.46 -17.12 -12.10
N GLY A 100 1.56 -17.42 -13.03
CA GLY A 100 0.82 -18.67 -13.13
C GLY A 100 1.52 -19.71 -14.01
N TYR A 101 1.09 -20.97 -13.87
CA TYR A 101 1.57 -22.05 -14.74
C TYR A 101 1.17 -21.78 -16.21
N GLY A 102 2.16 -21.68 -17.10
CA GLY A 102 1.95 -21.35 -18.51
C GLY A 102 1.69 -19.86 -18.79
N GLU A 103 1.84 -18.97 -17.81
CA GLU A 103 1.67 -17.52 -17.99
C GLU A 103 2.94 -16.95 -18.66
N SER A 104 2.79 -16.37 -19.86
CA SER A 104 3.89 -15.73 -20.60
C SER A 104 4.06 -14.24 -20.30
N ASP A 105 3.23 -13.70 -19.41
CA ASP A 105 3.23 -12.30 -19.04
C ASP A 105 4.61 -11.86 -18.53
N SER A 106 5.05 -10.70 -19.00
CA SER A 106 6.18 -9.99 -18.44
C SER A 106 5.91 -9.55 -17.00
N TYR A 107 6.95 -9.24 -16.24
CA TYR A 107 6.79 -8.64 -14.92
C TYR A 107 6.01 -7.32 -14.97
N GLY A 108 6.07 -6.60 -16.09
CA GLY A 108 5.31 -5.37 -16.27
C GLY A 108 3.81 -5.60 -16.36
N GLU A 109 3.39 -6.59 -17.14
CA GLU A 109 1.98 -6.99 -17.28
C GLU A 109 1.45 -7.53 -15.95
N ARG A 110 2.21 -8.40 -15.27
CA ARG A 110 1.81 -8.91 -13.95
C ARG A 110 1.74 -7.81 -12.89
N PHE A 111 2.63 -6.83 -12.93
CA PHE A 111 2.57 -5.70 -12.00
C PHE A 111 1.28 -4.89 -12.22
N HIS A 112 0.92 -4.58 -13.48
CA HIS A 112 -0.34 -3.90 -13.78
C HIS A 112 -1.55 -4.71 -13.28
N LYS A 113 -1.56 -6.01 -13.55
CA LYS A 113 -2.67 -6.90 -13.21
C LYS A 113 -2.89 -7.11 -11.70
N TYR A 114 -1.82 -7.19 -10.91
CA TYR A 114 -1.91 -7.63 -9.52
C TYR A 114 -1.54 -6.56 -8.48
N ILE A 115 -0.82 -5.50 -8.87
CA ILE A 115 -0.26 -4.51 -7.93
C ILE A 115 -0.73 -3.08 -8.25
N PHE A 116 -0.79 -2.68 -9.52
CA PHE A 116 -0.93 -1.27 -9.91
C PHE A 116 -2.18 -0.58 -9.35
N ASP A 117 -3.32 -1.26 -9.36
CA ASP A 117 -4.60 -0.70 -8.86
C ASP A 117 -4.63 -0.48 -7.34
N TYR A 118 -3.62 -0.97 -6.62
CA TYR A 118 -3.49 -0.79 -5.18
C TYR A 118 -2.65 0.44 -4.80
N GLN A 119 -2.40 1.37 -5.73
CA GLN A 119 -1.64 2.59 -5.43
C GLN A 119 -2.27 3.29 -4.21
N CYS A 120 -1.44 3.59 -3.20
CA CYS A 120 -1.92 4.21 -1.98
C CYS A 120 -2.51 5.60 -2.27
N ASN A 121 -3.61 5.93 -1.60
CA ASN A 121 -4.17 7.27 -1.62
C ASN A 121 -3.37 8.17 -0.66
N CYS A 122 -2.31 8.77 -1.17
CA CYS A 122 -1.44 9.72 -0.47
C CYS A 122 -1.25 10.97 -1.35
N ASN A 123 -0.98 12.11 -0.70
CA ASN A 123 -0.87 13.42 -1.37
C ASN A 123 0.58 13.88 -1.52
#